data_AF-A0A8B9ZFL6-F1
#
_entry.id   AF-A0A8B9ZFL6-F1
#
_cell.length_a   1.000
_cell.length_b   1.000
_cell.length_c   1.000
_cell.angle_alpha   90.00
_cell.angle_beta   90.00
_cell.angle_gamma   90.00
#
_symmetry.space_group_name_H-M   'P 1'
#
loop_
_entity.id
_entity.type
_entity.pdbx_description
1 polymer ?
#
loop_
_entity_poly.entity_id
_entity_poly.type
_entity_poly.pdbx_seq_one_letter_code
_entity_poly.pdbx_strand_id
1 'polypeptide(L)'
;MCMRKGATETTFSLKCLKDKLFPIGATVLVTVLLIAVIALAARKCPSCPSPILPTCSENGIGFREKCFYFVQNETNWNEGQSFCLSLGAQLATIDSQEDLSFLLRYGRPLHYWVGLHREGSDPWRWCNGSLFNNLFDIRGNGQCTYLNLAGVSSDMCSQLKYSVCSHPLKSPWGPERGGES
;
A
#
# COMPACT_ATOMS: atom_id res chain seq x y z
N MET A 1 38.33 1.82 -66.43
CA MET A 1 39.56 2.13 -67.19
C MET A 1 39.24 3.17 -68.25
N CYS A 2 40.23 3.98 -68.63
CA CYS A 2 40.22 5.06 -69.63
C CYS A 2 39.58 6.39 -69.19
N MET A 3 40.10 7.56 -69.52
CA MET A 3 41.43 8.10 -69.86
C MET A 3 41.20 9.64 -69.95
N ARG A 4 42.22 10.46 -69.66
CA ARG A 4 42.14 11.94 -69.72
C ARG A 4 42.00 12.48 -71.16
N LYS A 5 41.10 13.46 -71.38
CA LYS A 5 41.38 14.87 -71.78
C LYS A 5 40.12 15.63 -72.24
N GLY A 6 39.98 16.89 -71.77
CA GLY A 6 39.60 18.03 -72.64
C GLY A 6 38.16 18.56 -72.67
N ALA A 7 37.87 19.52 -71.78
CA ALA A 7 37.08 20.77 -71.92
C ALA A 7 35.84 20.84 -72.84
N THR A 8 34.64 21.01 -72.26
CA THR A 8 33.88 22.29 -72.05
C THR A 8 32.46 21.91 -71.64
N GLU A 9 31.96 22.37 -70.48
CA GLU A 9 30.54 22.51 -70.09
C GLU A 9 30.44 22.71 -68.56
N THR A 10 30.33 23.96 -68.10
CA THR A 10 30.07 24.35 -66.70
C THR A 10 28.59 24.14 -66.32
N THR A 11 28.05 22.95 -66.57
CA THR A 11 26.60 22.68 -66.38
C THR A 11 26.30 21.36 -65.66
N PHE A 12 27.31 20.54 -65.38
CA PHE A 12 27.10 19.21 -64.81
C PHE A 12 27.28 19.10 -63.28
N SER A 13 27.88 20.11 -62.63
CA SER A 13 28.20 20.06 -61.19
C SER A 13 27.09 20.59 -60.26
N LEU A 14 26.15 21.39 -60.80
CA LEU A 14 25.09 22.03 -60.00
C LEU A 14 23.89 21.12 -59.72
N LYS A 15 23.68 20.08 -60.56
CA LYS A 15 22.60 19.09 -60.40
C LYS A 15 22.84 18.16 -59.20
N CYS A 16 24.05 17.62 -59.07
CA CYS A 16 24.41 16.74 -57.94
C CYS A 16 24.30 17.40 -56.56
N LEU A 17 24.53 18.72 -56.47
CA LEU A 17 24.35 19.48 -55.22
C LEU A 17 22.88 19.66 -54.87
N LYS A 18 22.02 19.94 -55.86
CA LYS A 18 20.57 20.09 -55.67
C LYS A 18 19.89 18.75 -55.33
N ASP A 19 20.34 17.67 -55.97
CA ASP A 19 19.83 16.31 -55.78
C ASP A 19 20.27 15.65 -54.46
N LYS A 20 21.34 16.14 -53.81
CA LYS A 20 21.71 15.77 -52.44
C LYS A 20 21.11 16.69 -51.39
N LEU A 21 20.89 17.97 -51.70
CA LEU A 21 20.28 18.92 -50.78
C LEU A 21 18.77 18.69 -50.61
N PHE A 22 18.07 18.22 -51.64
CA PHE A 22 16.65 17.85 -51.57
C PHE A 22 16.37 16.65 -50.63
N PRO A 23 17.10 15.52 -50.67
CA PRO A 23 16.93 14.42 -49.72
C PRO A 23 17.43 14.78 -48.32
N ILE A 24 18.47 15.61 -48.18
CA ILE A 24 18.91 16.12 -46.87
C ILE A 24 17.86 17.05 -46.26
N GLY A 25 17.27 17.95 -47.06
CA GLY A 25 16.19 18.83 -46.62
C GLY A 25 14.95 18.04 -46.21
N ALA A 26 14.59 17.01 -46.97
CA ALA A 26 13.47 16.14 -46.66
C ALA A 26 13.70 15.32 -45.37
N THR A 27 14.90 14.76 -45.16
CA THR A 27 15.20 14.02 -43.92
C THR A 27 15.22 14.92 -42.71
N VAL A 28 15.79 16.12 -42.81
CA VAL A 28 15.79 17.12 -41.72
C VAL A 28 14.37 17.58 -41.38
N LEU A 29 13.51 17.78 -42.38
CA LEU A 29 12.11 18.15 -42.14
C LEU A 29 11.34 17.02 -41.41
N VAL A 30 11.53 15.77 -41.86
CA VAL A 30 10.88 14.61 -41.25
C VAL A 30 11.33 14.41 -39.80
N THR A 31 12.62 14.56 -39.50
CA THR A 31 13.12 14.44 -38.11
C THR A 31 12.59 15.55 -37.22
N VAL A 32 12.52 16.80 -37.71
CA VAL A 32 11.93 17.92 -36.95
C VAL A 32 10.44 17.68 -36.66
N LEU A 33 9.67 17.21 -37.64
CA LEU A 33 8.26 16.87 -37.44
C LEU A 33 8.07 15.73 -36.44
N LEU A 34 8.90 14.67 -36.51
CA LEU A 34 8.86 13.58 -35.54
C LEU A 34 9.17 14.06 -34.12
N ILE A 35 10.20 14.90 -33.95
CA ILE A 35 10.55 15.47 -32.64
C ILE A 35 9.42 16.36 -32.11
N ALA A 36 8.78 17.17 -32.97
CA ALA A 36 7.65 18.00 -32.57
C ALA A 36 6.43 17.17 -32.13
N VAL A 37 6.11 16.09 -32.85
CA VAL A 37 5.03 15.16 -32.48
C VAL A 37 5.34 14.46 -31.15
N ILE A 38 6.59 14.00 -30.95
CA ILE A 38 7.05 13.40 -29.68
C ILE A 38 6.95 14.42 -28.54
N ALA A 39 7.36 15.67 -28.74
CA ALA A 39 7.27 16.73 -27.73
C ALA A 39 5.83 17.12 -27.40
N LEU A 40 4.92 17.10 -28.39
CA LEU A 40 3.49 17.34 -28.18
C LEU A 40 2.81 16.18 -27.44
N ALA A 41 3.18 14.93 -27.74
CA ALA A 41 2.70 13.75 -27.03
C ALA A 41 3.27 13.64 -25.60
N ALA A 42 4.50 14.11 -25.40
CA ALA A 42 5.18 14.15 -24.11
C ALA A 42 4.87 15.42 -23.29
N ARG A 43 3.83 16.20 -23.66
CA ARG A 43 3.25 17.21 -22.77
C ARG A 43 2.78 16.50 -21.51
N LYS A 44 3.68 16.41 -20.53
CA LYS A 44 3.35 16.01 -19.16
C LYS A 44 2.18 16.89 -18.74
N CYS A 45 1.05 16.25 -18.49
CA CYS A 45 -0.03 16.93 -17.79
C CYS A 45 0.60 17.54 -16.53
N PRO A 46 0.35 18.83 -16.24
CA PRO A 46 0.64 19.37 -14.91
C PRO A 46 0.07 18.37 -13.93
N SER A 47 0.93 17.77 -13.11
CA SER A 47 0.60 16.65 -12.23
C SER A 47 -0.78 16.85 -11.63
N CYS A 48 -1.74 16.01 -12.01
CA CYS A 48 -3.05 16.04 -11.38
C CYS A 48 -2.82 15.90 -9.86
N PRO A 49 -3.44 16.73 -9.01
CA PRO A 49 -3.42 16.49 -7.58
C PRO A 49 -3.99 15.09 -7.35
N SER A 50 -3.15 14.14 -6.95
CA SER A 50 -3.63 12.81 -6.58
C SER A 50 -4.62 12.97 -5.42
N PRO A 51 -5.80 12.32 -5.44
CA PRO A 51 -6.64 12.24 -4.27
C PRO A 51 -5.80 11.68 -3.12
N ILE A 52 -5.74 12.41 -1.99
CA ILE A 52 -5.14 11.89 -0.75
C ILE A 52 -6.07 10.80 -0.26
N LEU A 53 -5.83 9.56 -0.70
CA LEU A 53 -6.52 8.40 -0.16
C LEU A 53 -6.04 8.19 1.27
N PRO A 54 -6.96 7.90 2.20
CA PRO A 54 -6.55 7.55 3.55
C PRO A 54 -5.70 6.29 3.48
N THR A 55 -4.43 6.45 3.81
CA THR A 55 -3.44 5.37 3.83
C THR A 55 -3.09 5.04 5.27
N CYS A 56 -2.72 3.80 5.51
CA CYS A 56 -2.10 3.42 6.76
C CYS A 56 -0.75 4.13 6.91
N SER A 57 -0.37 4.44 8.16
CA SER A 57 1.00 4.84 8.48
C SER A 57 1.99 3.76 8.04
N GLU A 58 3.27 4.14 7.95
CA GLU A 58 4.35 3.25 7.52
C GLU A 58 4.28 1.87 8.18
N ASN A 59 4.42 0.81 7.37
CA ASN A 59 4.30 -0.62 7.75
C ASN A 59 2.90 -1.14 8.08
N GLY A 60 1.85 -0.32 7.97
CA GLY A 60 0.47 -0.77 8.11
C GLY A 60 -0.10 -1.37 6.83
N ILE A 61 -0.93 -2.39 6.98
CA ILE A 61 -1.64 -3.03 5.87
C ILE A 61 -3.08 -2.54 5.89
N GLY A 62 -3.46 -1.82 4.83
CA GLY A 62 -4.83 -1.41 4.60
C GLY A 62 -5.68 -2.59 4.15
N PHE A 63 -6.70 -2.93 4.93
CA PHE A 63 -7.72 -3.90 4.54
C PHE A 63 -9.09 -3.33 4.90
N ARG A 64 -9.90 -3.07 3.86
CA ARG A 64 -11.19 -2.36 3.97
C ARG A 64 -11.00 -1.01 4.66
N GLU A 65 -11.78 -0.70 5.68
CA GLU A 65 -11.77 0.58 6.40
C GLU A 65 -10.84 0.55 7.62
N LYS A 66 -9.83 -0.34 7.63
CA LYS A 66 -8.90 -0.54 8.75
C LYS A 66 -7.46 -0.65 8.30
N CYS A 67 -6.58 -0.27 9.21
CA CYS A 67 -5.16 -0.53 9.16
C CYS A 67 -4.80 -1.63 10.15
N PHE A 68 -4.01 -2.60 9.72
CA PHE A 68 -3.50 -3.68 10.55
C PHE A 68 -1.97 -3.66 10.59
N TYR A 69 -1.39 -3.92 11.76
CA TYR A 69 0.06 -3.93 11.98
C TYR A 69 0.45 -5.23 12.67
N PHE A 70 1.27 -6.06 12.01
CA PHE A 70 1.78 -7.31 12.56
C PHE A 70 3.09 -7.04 13.28
N VAL A 71 3.07 -7.08 14.61
CA VAL A 71 4.21 -6.76 15.48
C VAL A 71 5.20 -7.92 15.47
N GLN A 72 6.49 -7.62 15.34
CA GLN A 72 7.54 -8.62 15.15
C GLN A 72 8.12 -9.19 16.47
N ASN A 73 7.76 -8.63 17.62
CA ASN A 73 8.24 -9.10 18.93
C ASN A 73 7.13 -9.81 19.68
N GLU A 74 7.45 -10.94 20.29
CA GLU A 74 6.54 -11.63 21.19
C GLU A 74 6.45 -10.89 22.52
N THR A 75 5.23 -10.73 23.02
CA THR A 75 4.90 -9.99 24.24
C THR A 75 3.75 -10.69 24.95
N ASN A 76 3.56 -10.39 26.23
CA ASN A 76 2.30 -10.71 26.87
C ASN A 76 1.17 -9.81 26.34
N TRP A 77 -0.09 -10.16 26.60
CA TRP A 77 -1.23 -9.46 26.00
C TRP A 77 -1.27 -7.96 26.39
N ASN A 78 -0.95 -7.64 27.64
CA ASN A 78 -0.95 -6.25 28.14
C ASN A 78 0.16 -5.40 27.51
N GLU A 79 1.36 -5.98 27.37
CA GLU A 79 2.48 -5.36 26.68
C GLU A 79 2.17 -5.14 25.20
N GLY A 80 1.57 -6.13 24.53
CA GLY A 80 1.10 -6.02 23.15
C GLY A 80 0.08 -4.90 22.98
N GLN A 81 -0.91 -4.81 23.87
CA GLN A 81 -1.87 -3.71 23.90
C GLN A 81 -1.19 -2.36 24.09
N SER A 82 -0.25 -2.26 25.04
CA SER A 82 0.51 -1.04 25.30
C SER A 82 1.32 -0.59 24.07
N PHE A 83 1.94 -1.53 23.38
CA PHE A 83 2.65 -1.26 22.13
C PHE A 83 1.69 -0.75 21.05
N CYS A 84 0.54 -1.38 20.85
CA CYS A 84 -0.45 -0.92 19.88
C CYS A 84 -0.95 0.50 20.19
N LEU A 85 -1.18 0.82 21.48
CA LEU A 85 -1.55 2.17 21.91
C LEU A 85 -0.47 3.21 21.58
N SER A 86 0.81 2.85 21.69
CA SER A 86 1.93 3.72 21.28
C SER A 86 1.95 4.06 19.78
N LEU A 87 1.29 3.24 18.95
CA LEU A 87 1.10 3.47 17.52
C LEU A 87 -0.19 4.24 17.18
N GLY A 88 -0.94 4.71 18.19
CA GLY A 88 -2.28 5.29 17.99
C GLY A 88 -3.32 4.26 17.55
N ALA A 89 -3.10 2.99 17.91
CA ALA A 89 -3.95 1.85 17.58
C ALA A 89 -4.33 1.07 18.86
N GLN A 90 -4.95 -0.09 18.71
CA GLN A 90 -5.17 -1.05 19.79
C GLN A 90 -4.92 -2.45 19.26
N LEU A 91 -4.84 -3.48 20.12
CA LEU A 91 -4.88 -4.86 19.65
C LEU A 91 -6.11 -5.09 18.76
N ALA A 92 -5.91 -5.89 17.73
CA ALA A 92 -6.80 -5.89 16.58
C ALA A 92 -8.24 -6.22 16.94
N THR A 93 -9.18 -5.44 16.41
CA THR A 93 -10.62 -5.68 16.54
C THR A 93 -11.15 -6.32 15.27
N ILE A 94 -11.93 -7.39 15.44
CA ILE A 94 -12.47 -8.20 14.34
C ILE A 94 -13.97 -7.93 14.26
N ASP A 95 -14.37 -7.07 13.33
CA ASP A 95 -15.77 -6.63 13.21
C ASP A 95 -16.55 -7.43 12.17
N SER A 96 -15.85 -8.21 11.34
CA SER A 96 -16.44 -8.96 10.23
C SER A 96 -15.74 -10.29 9.98
N GLN A 97 -16.44 -11.21 9.31
CA GLN A 97 -15.86 -12.49 8.91
C GLN A 97 -14.71 -12.29 7.90
N GLU A 98 -14.77 -11.22 7.11
CA GLU A 98 -13.69 -10.85 6.19
C GLU A 98 -12.43 -10.45 6.95
N ASP A 99 -12.54 -9.66 8.03
CA ASP A 99 -11.41 -9.31 8.89
C ASP A 99 -10.75 -10.56 9.47
N LEU A 100 -11.57 -11.48 10.01
CA LEU A 100 -11.07 -12.74 10.56
C LEU A 100 -10.32 -13.54 9.48
N SER A 101 -10.90 -13.65 8.28
CA SER A 101 -10.28 -14.39 7.18
C SER A 101 -8.96 -13.78 6.72
N PHE A 102 -8.88 -12.45 6.68
CA PHE A 102 -7.67 -11.71 6.32
C PHE A 102 -6.57 -11.96 7.36
N LEU A 103 -6.89 -11.79 8.64
CA LEU A 103 -5.94 -11.98 9.73
C LEU A 103 -5.43 -13.44 9.81
N LEU A 104 -6.33 -14.42 9.65
CA LEU A 104 -5.96 -15.85 9.64
C LEU A 104 -5.18 -16.27 8.41
N ARG A 105 -5.23 -15.52 7.30
CA ARG A 105 -4.43 -15.79 6.10
C ARG A 105 -3.06 -15.13 6.21
N TYR A 106 -3.03 -13.90 6.66
CA TYR A 106 -1.80 -13.11 6.73
C TYR A 106 -0.91 -13.49 7.92
N GLY A 107 -1.51 -13.80 9.08
CA GLY A 107 -0.77 -14.16 10.29
C GLY A 107 -0.22 -15.58 10.35
N ARG A 108 -0.35 -16.39 9.29
CA ARG A 108 0.17 -17.77 9.31
C ARG A 108 1.70 -17.80 9.20
N PRO A 109 2.36 -18.77 9.84
CA PRO A 109 1.83 -19.81 10.74
C PRO A 109 1.85 -19.41 12.23
N LEU A 110 2.09 -18.14 12.54
CA LEU A 110 2.40 -17.68 13.89
C LEU A 110 1.12 -17.48 14.74
N HIS A 111 1.34 -17.23 16.03
CA HIS A 111 0.29 -16.93 16.98
C HIS A 111 0.27 -15.45 17.30
N TYR A 112 -0.89 -14.82 17.17
CA TYR A 112 -1.03 -13.38 17.30
C TYR A 112 -2.13 -12.98 18.30
N TRP A 113 -1.80 -12.23 19.33
CA TRP A 113 -2.77 -11.56 20.19
C TRP A 113 -3.70 -10.64 19.40
N VAL A 114 -4.98 -10.66 19.77
CA VAL A 114 -6.02 -9.73 19.29
C VAL A 114 -6.76 -9.13 20.48
N GLY A 115 -7.52 -8.06 20.25
CA GLY A 115 -8.02 -7.20 21.31
C GLY A 115 -9.20 -7.75 22.09
N LEU A 116 -9.61 -9.00 21.88
CA LEU A 116 -10.72 -9.60 22.61
C LEU A 116 -10.21 -10.23 23.90
N HIS A 117 -10.80 -9.83 25.02
CA HIS A 117 -10.46 -10.30 26.35
C HIS A 117 -11.71 -10.37 27.25
N ARG A 118 -11.57 -10.98 28.42
CA ARG A 118 -12.58 -10.93 29.49
C ARG A 118 -11.90 -10.99 30.86
N GLU A 119 -12.64 -10.67 31.91
CA GLU A 119 -12.17 -10.79 33.29
C GLU A 119 -12.94 -11.90 34.00
N GLY A 120 -12.25 -12.95 34.45
CA GLY A 120 -12.89 -14.08 35.12
C GLY A 120 -13.94 -14.78 34.26
N SER A 121 -15.20 -14.65 34.64
CA SER A 121 -16.37 -15.21 33.93
C SER A 121 -17.19 -14.15 33.19
N ASP A 122 -16.68 -12.93 33.08
CA ASP A 122 -17.38 -11.83 32.41
C ASP A 122 -17.54 -12.10 30.91
N PRO A 123 -18.51 -11.43 30.26
CA PRO A 123 -18.63 -11.46 28.81
C PRO A 123 -17.35 -10.96 28.12
N TRP A 124 -17.05 -11.54 26.96
CA TRP A 124 -15.96 -11.08 26.09
C TRP A 124 -16.19 -9.65 25.63
N ARG A 125 -15.13 -8.83 25.69
CA ARG A 125 -15.10 -7.43 25.29
C ARG A 125 -13.88 -7.13 24.46
N TRP A 126 -14.03 -6.18 23.54
CA TRP A 126 -12.93 -5.60 22.79
C TRP A 126 -12.26 -4.49 23.60
N CYS A 127 -11.01 -4.16 23.29
CA CYS A 127 -10.26 -3.07 23.94
C CYS A 127 -10.97 -1.70 23.90
N ASN A 128 -11.89 -1.47 22.95
CA ASN A 128 -12.70 -0.25 22.88
C ASN A 128 -13.94 -0.27 23.81
N GLY A 129 -14.09 -1.31 24.63
CA GLY A 129 -15.20 -1.50 25.57
C GLY A 129 -16.46 -2.15 24.98
N SER A 130 -16.53 -2.32 23.65
CA SER A 130 -17.69 -2.96 23.01
C SER A 130 -17.77 -4.45 23.33
N LEU A 131 -19.00 -4.95 23.47
CA LEU A 131 -19.26 -6.37 23.74
C LEU A 131 -19.02 -7.21 22.48
N PHE A 132 -18.48 -8.41 22.68
CA PHE A 132 -18.39 -9.39 21.61
C PHE A 132 -19.78 -9.84 21.18
N ASN A 133 -20.00 -9.89 19.86
CA ASN A 133 -21.28 -10.23 19.25
C ASN A 133 -21.42 -11.72 18.89
N ASN A 134 -20.51 -12.60 19.36
CA ASN A 134 -20.47 -14.02 19.03
C ASN A 134 -20.31 -14.31 17.53
N LEU A 135 -19.59 -13.46 16.80
CA LEU A 135 -19.31 -13.64 15.36
C LEU A 135 -18.55 -14.93 15.04
N PHE A 136 -17.77 -15.44 15.99
CA PHE A 136 -16.96 -16.65 15.83
C PHE A 136 -16.79 -17.37 17.18
N ASP A 137 -16.48 -18.66 17.11
CA ASP A 137 -16.18 -19.46 18.30
C ASP A 137 -14.78 -19.15 18.84
N ILE A 138 -14.67 -19.06 20.17
CA ILE A 138 -13.39 -18.89 20.88
C ILE A 138 -13.08 -20.20 21.59
N ARG A 139 -11.96 -20.83 21.22
CA ARG A 139 -11.52 -22.09 21.84
C ARG A 139 -10.67 -21.84 23.08
N GLY A 140 -10.56 -22.82 23.98
CA GLY A 140 -9.72 -22.74 25.17
C GLY A 140 -10.41 -22.06 26.36
N ASN A 141 -9.68 -21.99 27.48
CA ASN A 141 -10.22 -21.53 28.78
C ASN A 141 -9.46 -20.31 29.33
N GLY A 142 -8.76 -19.57 28.46
CA GLY A 142 -8.00 -18.39 28.83
C GLY A 142 -8.87 -17.14 28.98
N GLN A 143 -8.20 -16.01 29.17
CA GLN A 143 -8.84 -14.69 29.33
C GLN A 143 -8.46 -13.69 28.24
N CYS A 144 -7.40 -13.98 27.49
CA CYS A 144 -6.93 -13.18 26.37
C CYS A 144 -6.94 -14.03 25.10
N THR A 145 -7.37 -13.45 23.99
CA THR A 145 -7.54 -14.20 22.73
C THR A 145 -6.41 -13.96 21.74
N TYR A 146 -6.09 -15.00 20.99
CA TYR A 146 -5.10 -15.00 19.94
C TYR A 146 -5.59 -15.77 18.72
N LEU A 147 -4.98 -15.46 17.58
CA LEU A 147 -5.16 -16.15 16.32
C LEU A 147 -4.15 -17.29 16.19
N ASN A 148 -4.60 -18.41 15.63
CA ASN A 148 -3.76 -19.53 15.22
C ASN A 148 -4.32 -20.18 13.95
N LEU A 149 -3.71 -21.30 13.51
CA LEU A 149 -4.12 -21.99 12.28
C LEU A 149 -5.58 -22.48 12.28
N ALA A 150 -6.17 -22.73 13.45
CA ALA A 150 -7.52 -23.24 13.59
C ALA A 150 -8.58 -22.12 13.71
N GLY A 151 -8.19 -20.87 13.96
CA GLY A 151 -9.10 -19.75 14.19
C GLY A 151 -8.71 -18.92 15.41
N VAL A 152 -9.72 -18.56 16.22
CA VAL A 152 -9.53 -17.81 17.47
C VAL A 152 -9.50 -18.76 18.66
N SER A 153 -8.48 -18.62 19.50
CA SER A 153 -8.33 -19.34 20.76
C SER A 153 -8.07 -18.36 21.89
N SER A 154 -8.21 -18.82 23.12
CA SER A 154 -7.90 -18.09 24.35
C SER A 154 -6.79 -18.77 25.12
N ASP A 155 -5.98 -17.97 25.81
CA ASP A 155 -4.85 -18.43 26.61
C ASP A 155 -4.67 -17.53 27.85
N MET A 156 -3.73 -17.89 28.73
CA MET A 156 -3.30 -17.02 29.81
C MET A 156 -2.67 -15.76 29.24
N CYS A 157 -3.10 -14.59 29.71
CA CYS A 157 -2.64 -13.29 29.19
C CYS A 157 -1.13 -13.07 29.34
N SER A 158 -0.46 -13.81 30.23
CA SER A 158 0.99 -13.79 30.46
C SER A 158 1.80 -14.58 29.43
N GLN A 159 1.16 -15.36 28.55
CA GLN A 159 1.88 -16.09 27.50
C GLN A 159 2.51 -15.13 26.51
N LEU A 160 3.64 -15.55 25.94
CA LEU A 160 4.31 -14.78 24.90
C LEU A 160 3.78 -15.19 23.53
N LYS A 161 3.30 -14.21 22.78
CA LYS A 161 2.86 -14.35 21.39
C LYS A 161 3.13 -13.04 20.66
N TYR A 162 3.14 -13.07 19.34
CA TYR A 162 3.16 -11.84 18.55
C TYR A 162 1.85 -11.07 18.74
N SER A 163 1.79 -9.81 18.32
CA SER A 163 0.58 -8.98 18.44
C SER A 163 0.15 -8.47 17.07
N VAL A 164 -1.15 -8.34 16.83
CA VAL A 164 -1.67 -7.56 15.70
C VAL A 164 -2.37 -6.34 16.25
N CYS A 165 -1.96 -5.15 15.81
CA CYS A 165 -2.65 -3.91 16.11
C CYS A 165 -3.62 -3.55 14.99
N SER A 166 -4.71 -2.85 15.30
CA SER A 166 -5.56 -2.23 14.31
C SER A 166 -6.12 -0.88 14.73
N HIS A 167 -6.39 -0.02 13.75
CA HIS A 167 -7.23 1.17 13.93
C HIS A 167 -8.06 1.43 12.66
N PRO A 168 -9.19 2.14 12.74
CA PRO A 168 -9.95 2.57 11.57
C PRO A 168 -9.15 3.52 10.67
N LEU A 169 -9.38 3.49 9.36
CA LEU A 169 -8.82 4.49 8.45
C LEU A 169 -9.30 5.89 8.83
N LYS A 170 -8.38 6.85 8.93
CA LYS A 170 -8.72 8.26 9.15
C LYS A 170 -9.32 8.83 7.88
N SER A 171 -10.59 9.24 7.88
CA SER A 171 -11.20 9.86 6.70
C SER A 171 -10.50 11.19 6.35
N PRO A 172 -10.20 11.49 5.07
CA PRO A 172 -9.65 12.80 4.68
C PRO A 172 -10.66 13.96 4.82
N TRP A 173 -11.95 13.66 5.02
CA TRP A 173 -13.04 14.63 5.10
C TRP A 173 -13.96 14.30 6.29
N GLY A 174 -13.58 14.70 7.51
CA GLY A 174 -14.41 14.55 8.71
C GLY A 174 -13.73 15.11 9.97
N PRO A 175 -14.47 15.72 10.92
CA PRO A 175 -13.93 16.75 11.81
C PRO A 175 -13.07 16.15 12.93
N GLU A 176 -11.84 16.62 13.07
CA GLU A 176 -11.16 16.61 14.36
C GLU A 176 -12.03 17.42 15.33
N ARG A 177 -12.65 16.74 16.28
CA ARG A 177 -13.30 17.39 17.41
C ARG A 177 -12.67 16.87 18.70
N GLY A 178 -11.66 17.62 19.13
CA GLY A 178 -11.33 17.85 20.53
C GLY A 178 -10.57 16.75 21.24
N GLY A 179 -9.24 16.82 21.18
CA GLY A 179 -8.49 16.75 22.42
C GLY A 179 -8.49 18.14 23.03
N GLU A 180 -9.04 18.30 24.25
CA GLU A 180 -8.45 19.07 25.36
C GLU A 180 -9.40 18.99 26.57
N SER A 181 -8.97 18.32 27.64
CA SER A 181 -9.28 18.57 29.06
C SER A 181 -8.49 17.57 29.91
#